data_AF-A0A485BFI1-F1
#
_entry.id   AF-A0A485BFI1-F1
#
_cell.length_a   1.000
_cell.length_b   1.000
_cell.length_c   1.000
_cell.angle_alpha   90.00
_cell.angle_beta   90.00
_cell.angle_gamma   90.00
#
_symmetry.space_group_name_H-M   'P 1'
#
loop_
_entity.id
_entity.type
_entity.pdbx_description
1 polymer ?
#
loop_
_entity_poly.entity_id
_entity_poly.type
_entity_poly.pdbx_seq_one_letter_code
_entity_poly.pdbx_strand_id
1 'polypeptide(L)'
;MTAILLKGVTPFDSSSPVDLLLEDGKIAAKARALAPPEHATVIDGRGFQAFPGLVDGHAHLDKTLLGREWYINDVPRDLAAIIANERTYRHEQVPDAQLQSERIARRGIAAGTSFIRTHVDIDNEIGLANLEGVLETRRRLAQQVDIGDCRLSTKRYFAKYRQRSLAGAGAGNGC
;
A
#
# COMPACT_ATOMS: atom_id res chain seq x y z
N MET A 1 -0.22 6.92 29.07
CA MET A 1 -1.53 6.70 28.46
C MET A 1 -1.76 7.82 27.48
N THR A 2 -1.93 7.51 26.19
CA THR A 2 -2.25 8.53 25.19
C THR A 2 -3.76 8.58 25.01
N ALA A 3 -4.36 9.73 25.27
CA ALA A 3 -5.79 9.96 25.11
C ALA A 3 -6.03 11.07 24.08
N ILE A 4 -6.92 10.82 23.12
CA ILE A 4 -7.36 11.79 22.12
C ILE A 4 -8.88 11.83 22.13
N LEU A 5 -9.47 13.02 22.28
CA LEU A 5 -10.90 13.22 22.13
C LEU A 5 -11.17 13.96 20.82
N LEU A 6 -11.80 13.28 19.86
CA LEU A 6 -12.35 13.92 18.67
C LEU A 6 -13.76 14.40 18.98
N LYS A 7 -14.01 15.71 18.94
CA LYS A 7 -15.33 16.28 19.22
C LYS A 7 -16.13 16.53 17.96
N GLY A 8 -17.44 16.23 18.02
CA GLY A 8 -18.38 16.57 16.96
C GLY A 8 -17.96 16.06 15.57
N VAL A 9 -17.44 14.84 15.47
CA VAL A 9 -17.18 14.18 14.19
C VAL A 9 -18.42 13.38 13.77
N THR A 10 -18.66 13.25 12.46
CA THR A 10 -19.76 12.43 11.95
C THR A 10 -19.18 11.10 11.45
N PRO A 11 -19.45 9.96 12.11
CA PRO A 11 -18.91 8.67 11.65
C PRO A 11 -19.42 8.30 10.25
N PHE A 12 -18.61 7.62 9.44
CA PHE A 12 -18.98 7.23 8.07
C PHE A 12 -20.28 6.41 7.96
N ASP A 13 -20.65 5.69 9.04
CA ASP A 13 -21.84 4.85 9.16
C ASP A 13 -23.04 5.58 9.79
N SER A 14 -22.94 6.90 10.00
CA SER A 14 -23.95 7.70 10.68
C SER A 14 -24.16 9.06 10.00
N SER A 15 -25.30 9.68 10.29
CA SER A 15 -25.65 11.04 9.85
C SER A 15 -25.61 12.07 10.98
N SER A 16 -25.33 11.66 12.22
CA SER A 16 -25.32 12.53 13.39
C SER A 16 -23.91 12.66 13.99
N PRO A 17 -23.46 13.89 14.31
CA PRO A 17 -22.18 14.10 14.99
C PRO A 17 -22.14 13.47 16.37
N VAL A 18 -20.96 12.96 16.75
CA VAL A 18 -20.63 12.40 18.05
C VAL A 18 -19.22 12.80 18.47
N ASP A 19 -18.92 12.63 19.75
CA ASP A 19 -17.58 12.64 20.28
C ASP A 19 -17.02 11.21 20.29
N LEU A 20 -15.75 11.04 19.90
CA LEU A 20 -15.00 9.79 19.95
C LEU A 20 -13.78 9.94 20.86
N LEU A 21 -13.72 9.13 21.91
CA LEU A 21 -12.54 9.03 22.77
C LEU A 21 -11.66 7.87 22.30
N LEU A 22 -10.40 8.17 22.02
CA LEU A 22 -9.37 7.19 21.71
C LEU A 22 -8.40 7.10 22.88
N GLU A 23 -8.15 5.88 23.34
CA GLU A 23 -7.17 5.58 24.39
C GLU A 23 -6.25 4.45 23.90
N ASP A 24 -4.94 4.68 23.97
CA ASP A 24 -3.91 3.71 23.60
C ASP A 24 -4.18 3.03 22.23
N GLY A 25 -4.59 3.84 21.25
CA GLY A 25 -4.85 3.42 19.87
C GLY A 25 -6.19 2.72 19.62
N LYS A 26 -7.09 2.67 20.61
CA LYS A 26 -8.42 2.06 20.50
C LYS A 26 -9.52 3.08 20.73
N ILE A 27 -10.68 2.89 20.11
CA ILE A 27 -11.88 3.66 20.42
C ILE A 27 -12.40 3.16 21.78
N ALA A 28 -12.29 3.99 22.81
CA ALA A 28 -12.72 3.69 24.18
C ALA A 28 -14.18 4.06 24.42
N ALA A 29 -14.66 5.16 23.82
CA ALA A 29 -16.05 5.61 23.95
C ALA A 29 -16.55 6.36 22.71
N LYS A 30 -17.87 6.29 22.49
CA LYS A 30 -18.62 7.02 21.47
C LYS A 30 -19.93 7.52 22.08
N ALA A 31 -20.16 8.84 22.11
CA ALA A 31 -21.39 9.44 22.63
C ALA A 31 -21.64 10.82 22.03
N ARG A 32 -22.85 11.38 22.17
CA ARG A 32 -23.18 12.73 21.66
C ARG A 32 -22.34 13.85 22.29
N ALA A 33 -21.98 13.69 23.55
CA ALA A 33 -21.15 14.63 24.29
C ALA A 33 -20.33 13.84 25.31
N LEU A 34 -19.00 13.95 25.24
CA LEU A 34 -18.08 13.38 26.21
C LEU A 34 -17.36 14.50 26.97
N ALA A 35 -17.20 14.32 28.27
CA ALA A 35 -16.29 15.16 29.04
C ALA A 35 -14.83 14.80 28.66
N PRO A 36 -13.97 15.77 28.34
CA PRO A 36 -12.58 15.50 28.05
C PRO A 36 -11.85 14.99 29.30
N PRO A 37 -11.15 13.84 29.25
CA PRO A 37 -10.23 13.44 30.30
C PRO A 37 -9.13 14.51 30.50
N GLU A 38 -8.62 14.65 31.73
CA GLU A 38 -7.65 15.70 32.09
C GLU A 38 -6.37 15.72 31.23
N HIS A 39 -5.98 14.56 30.68
CA HIS A 39 -4.77 14.41 29.86
C HIS A 39 -5.06 14.17 28.38
N ALA A 40 -6.30 14.34 27.94
CA ALA A 40 -6.68 14.10 26.55
C ALA A 40 -6.31 15.28 25.65
N THR A 41 -5.71 14.98 24.50
CA THR A 41 -5.62 15.94 23.39
C THR A 41 -7.00 16.08 22.76
N VAL A 42 -7.58 17.28 22.80
CA VAL A 42 -8.90 17.54 22.23
C VAL A 42 -8.76 18.10 20.82
N ILE A 43 -9.45 17.49 19.86
CA ILE A 43 -9.48 17.89 18.46
C ILE A 43 -10.93 18.17 18.07
N ASP A 44 -11.23 19.38 17.58
CA ASP A 44 -12.55 19.73 17.06
C ASP A 44 -12.72 19.21 15.63
N GLY A 45 -13.64 18.26 15.45
CA GLY A 45 -14.00 17.64 14.19
C GLY A 45 -14.85 18.52 13.28
N ARG A 46 -15.45 19.61 13.80
CA ARG A 46 -16.25 20.59 13.03
C ARG A 46 -17.44 19.98 12.26
N GLY A 47 -17.94 18.83 12.70
CA GLY A 47 -19.02 18.11 12.01
C GLY A 47 -18.56 17.26 10.81
N PHE A 48 -17.28 17.25 10.46
CA PHE A 48 -16.80 16.52 9.28
C PHE A 48 -16.88 15.00 9.42
N GLN A 49 -16.90 14.33 8.28
CA GLN A 49 -16.91 12.88 8.22
C GLN A 49 -15.61 12.28 8.78
N ALA A 50 -15.76 11.36 9.73
CA ALA A 50 -14.72 10.50 10.25
C ALA A 50 -14.81 9.13 9.55
N PHE A 51 -13.80 8.84 8.74
CA PHE A 51 -13.62 7.53 8.13
C PHE A 51 -12.63 6.70 8.94
N PRO A 52 -12.77 5.36 8.95
CA PRO A 52 -11.66 4.50 9.32
C PRO A 52 -10.47 4.78 8.39
N GLY A 53 -9.27 4.45 8.84
CA GLY A 53 -8.09 4.57 8.00
C GLY A 53 -8.26 3.80 6.69
N LEU A 54 -7.86 4.42 5.58
CA LEU A 54 -8.06 3.86 4.25
C LEU A 54 -7.16 2.64 4.01
N VAL A 55 -7.58 1.78 3.09
CA VAL A 55 -6.92 0.53 2.74
C VAL A 55 -6.50 0.58 1.27
N ASP A 56 -5.19 0.53 1.01
CA ASP A 56 -4.66 0.25 -0.32
C ASP A 56 -4.52 -1.27 -0.49
N GLY A 57 -5.46 -1.86 -1.22
CA GLY A 57 -5.51 -3.30 -1.42
C GLY A 57 -4.53 -3.85 -2.45
N HIS A 58 -3.87 -3.01 -3.26
CA HIS A 58 -2.96 -3.49 -4.30
C HIS A 58 -2.00 -2.39 -4.73
N ALA A 59 -0.78 -2.46 -4.21
CA ALA A 59 0.31 -1.57 -4.58
C ALA A 59 1.52 -2.32 -5.15
N HIS A 60 2.41 -1.55 -5.76
CA HIS A 60 3.79 -1.92 -6.07
C HIS A 60 4.72 -0.83 -5.52
N LEU A 61 5.04 -0.92 -4.22
CA LEU A 61 5.83 0.11 -3.55
C LEU A 61 7.30 0.13 -3.99
N ASP A 62 7.84 -1.00 -4.44
CA ASP A 62 9.24 -1.20 -4.78
C ASP A 62 9.71 -0.44 -6.04
N LYS A 63 8.78 -0.13 -6.94
CA LYS A 63 9.08 0.39 -8.29
C LYS A 63 8.35 1.67 -8.66
N THR A 64 7.78 2.37 -7.68
CA THR A 64 7.27 3.72 -7.92
C THR A 64 8.42 4.65 -8.33
N LEU A 65 8.13 5.63 -9.19
CA LEU A 65 9.08 6.66 -9.60
C LEU A 65 8.85 7.99 -8.86
N LEU A 66 8.05 7.96 -7.79
CA LEU A 66 7.72 9.16 -7.03
C LEU A 66 8.98 9.85 -6.49
N GLY A 67 9.12 11.15 -6.78
CA GLY A 67 10.28 11.95 -6.40
C GLY A 67 11.53 11.70 -7.25
N ARG A 68 11.38 11.13 -8.45
CA ARG A 68 12.37 11.12 -9.53
C ARG A 68 11.90 12.06 -10.64
N GLU A 69 12.79 12.32 -11.61
CA GLU A 69 12.42 12.99 -12.85
C GLU A 69 11.29 12.27 -13.57
N TRP A 70 10.49 13.04 -14.31
CA TRP A 70 9.37 12.50 -15.06
C TRP A 70 9.83 11.45 -16.07
N TYR A 71 9.33 10.23 -15.93
CA TYR A 71 9.61 9.15 -16.87
C TYR A 71 8.60 9.20 -18.03
N ILE A 72 9.08 9.51 -19.23
CA ILE A 72 8.28 9.46 -20.45
C ILE A 72 8.14 7.99 -20.86
N ASN A 73 6.92 7.47 -20.75
CA ASN A 73 6.61 6.11 -21.19
C ASN A 73 6.27 6.10 -22.68
N ASP A 74 7.25 5.70 -23.49
CA ASP A 74 7.09 5.44 -24.94
C ASP A 74 7.25 3.95 -25.25
N VAL A 75 6.70 3.09 -24.38
CA VAL A 75 6.77 1.64 -24.51
C VAL A 75 5.48 1.12 -25.14
N PRO A 76 5.55 0.22 -26.14
CA PRO A 76 4.38 -0.45 -26.67
C PRO A 76 3.55 -1.12 -25.57
N ARG A 77 2.21 -1.17 -25.76
CA ARG A 77 1.27 -1.83 -24.83
C ARG A 77 1.30 -3.36 -24.94
N ASP A 78 2.51 -3.91 -24.97
CA ASP A 78 2.81 -5.33 -24.97
C ASP A 78 3.53 -5.71 -23.67
N LEU A 79 3.14 -6.85 -23.07
CA LEU A 79 3.68 -7.25 -21.76
C LEU A 79 5.18 -7.52 -21.82
N ALA A 80 5.67 -8.15 -22.89
CA ALA A 80 7.09 -8.46 -23.00
C ALA A 80 7.91 -7.18 -23.18
N ALA A 81 7.43 -6.22 -23.97
CA ALA A 81 8.04 -4.90 -24.12
C ALA A 81 8.08 -4.13 -22.78
N ILE A 82 6.98 -4.14 -22.01
CA ILE A 82 6.93 -3.48 -20.69
C ILE A 82 7.93 -4.11 -19.71
N ILE A 83 7.98 -5.46 -19.65
CA ILE A 83 8.93 -6.17 -18.78
C ILE A 83 10.38 -5.88 -19.20
N ALA A 84 10.68 -5.91 -20.50
CA ALA A 84 12.01 -5.62 -21.01
C ALA A 84 12.45 -4.20 -20.68
N ASN A 85 11.58 -3.21 -20.93
CA ASN A 85 11.84 -1.82 -20.59
C ASN A 85 12.09 -1.63 -19.09
N GLU A 86 11.27 -2.22 -18.24
CA GLU A 86 11.44 -2.09 -16.79
C GLU A 86 12.77 -2.69 -16.32
N ARG A 87 13.20 -3.82 -16.91
CA ARG A 87 14.51 -4.41 -16.63
C ARG A 87 15.63 -3.48 -17.04
N THR A 88 15.59 -2.96 -18.27
CA THR A 88 16.58 -1.99 -18.78
C THR A 88 16.67 -0.77 -17.87
N TYR A 89 15.52 -0.15 -17.56
CA TYR A 89 15.46 1.00 -16.66
C TYR A 89 16.09 0.69 -15.29
N ARG A 90 15.78 -0.46 -14.72
CA ARG A 90 16.32 -0.87 -13.42
C ARG A 90 17.84 -1.05 -13.45
N HIS A 91 18.38 -1.64 -14.50
CA HIS A 91 19.84 -1.80 -14.65
C HIS A 91 20.56 -0.46 -14.83
N GLU A 92 19.96 0.45 -15.58
CA GLU A 92 20.57 1.76 -15.87
C GLU A 92 20.43 2.75 -14.71
N GLN A 93 19.27 2.78 -14.04
CA GLN A 93 18.92 3.82 -13.07
C GLN A 93 19.04 3.36 -11.62
N VAL A 94 19.20 2.05 -11.40
CA VAL A 94 19.42 1.38 -10.10
C VAL A 94 18.58 1.99 -8.97
N PRO A 95 17.23 1.92 -9.08
CA PRO A 95 16.37 2.59 -8.11
C PRO A 95 16.46 1.94 -6.74
N ASP A 96 16.62 2.77 -5.71
CA ASP A 96 16.55 2.34 -4.31
C ASP A 96 15.10 2.05 -3.91
N ALA A 97 14.77 0.76 -3.80
CA ALA A 97 13.45 0.27 -3.44
C ALA A 97 12.99 0.72 -2.04
N GLN A 98 13.90 0.88 -1.07
CA GLN A 98 13.56 1.39 0.26
C GLN A 98 13.09 2.85 0.15
N LEU A 99 13.88 3.69 -0.51
CA LEU A 99 13.53 5.10 -0.69
C LEU A 99 12.23 5.26 -1.50
N GLN A 100 12.06 4.51 -2.59
CA GLN A 100 10.86 4.58 -3.41
C GLN A 100 9.62 4.16 -2.62
N SER A 101 9.69 3.02 -1.92
CA SER A 101 8.57 2.51 -1.13
C SER A 101 8.19 3.44 0.01
N GLU A 102 9.16 4.06 0.70
CA GLU A 102 8.89 5.02 1.77
C GLU A 102 8.18 6.27 1.25
N ARG A 103 8.58 6.80 0.08
CA ARG A 103 7.96 8.01 -0.50
C ARG A 103 6.48 7.81 -0.77
N ILE A 104 6.12 6.72 -1.45
CA ILE A 104 4.70 6.46 -1.78
C ILE A 104 3.89 6.07 -0.54
N ALA A 105 4.48 5.33 0.40
CA ALA A 105 3.81 4.99 1.67
C ALA A 105 3.51 6.25 2.49
N ARG A 106 4.46 7.20 2.59
CA ARG A 106 4.24 8.50 3.26
C ARG A 106 3.17 9.33 2.56
N ARG A 107 3.09 9.28 1.23
CA ARG A 107 2.01 9.93 0.49
C ARG A 107 0.65 9.31 0.81
N GLY A 108 0.58 7.98 0.93
CA GLY A 108 -0.60 7.25 1.38
C GLY A 108 -1.02 7.65 2.80
N ILE A 109 -0.08 7.66 3.76
CA ILE A 109 -0.32 8.09 5.14
C ILE A 109 -0.91 9.50 5.18
N ALA A 110 -0.31 10.45 4.45
CA ALA A 110 -0.80 11.82 4.37
C ALA A 110 -2.20 11.94 3.75
N ALA A 111 -2.61 10.96 2.94
CA ALA A 111 -3.95 10.85 2.35
C ALA A 111 -4.93 10.02 3.21
N GLY A 112 -4.51 9.56 4.39
CA GLY A 112 -5.34 8.80 5.33
C GLY A 112 -5.26 7.27 5.19
N THR A 113 -4.34 6.74 4.39
CA THR A 113 -4.10 5.29 4.29
C THR A 113 -3.42 4.76 5.54
N SER A 114 -4.04 3.76 6.17
CA SER A 114 -3.54 3.08 7.36
C SER A 114 -3.11 1.63 7.11
N PHE A 115 -3.50 1.04 5.97
CA PHE A 115 -3.09 -0.30 5.57
C PHE A 115 -2.73 -0.35 4.08
N ILE A 116 -1.64 -1.02 3.74
CA ILE A 116 -1.19 -1.24 2.37
C ILE A 116 -0.83 -2.71 2.15
N ARG A 117 -1.44 -3.34 1.14
CA ARG A 117 -0.97 -4.62 0.59
C ARG A 117 -0.16 -4.36 -0.67
N THR A 118 1.11 -4.75 -0.68
CA THR A 118 2.00 -4.55 -1.83
C THR A 118 2.47 -5.87 -2.44
N HIS A 119 2.67 -5.84 -3.75
CA HIS A 119 3.48 -6.82 -4.45
C HIS A 119 4.91 -6.30 -4.55
N VAL A 120 5.88 -7.22 -4.52
CA VAL A 120 7.29 -6.89 -4.69
C VAL A 120 7.88 -7.78 -5.77
N ASP A 121 8.62 -7.18 -6.69
CA ASP A 121 9.28 -7.92 -7.75
C ASP A 121 10.52 -8.67 -7.21
N ILE A 122 10.52 -9.99 -7.42
CA ILE A 122 11.64 -10.89 -7.09
C ILE A 122 11.94 -11.70 -8.34
N ASP A 123 13.19 -11.63 -8.79
CA ASP A 123 13.70 -12.37 -9.94
C ASP A 123 15.18 -12.73 -9.78
N ASN A 124 15.74 -13.42 -10.77
CA ASN A 124 17.13 -13.88 -10.72
C ASN A 124 18.16 -12.76 -10.92
N GLU A 125 17.75 -11.57 -11.34
CA GLU A 125 18.63 -10.42 -11.54
C GLU A 125 18.68 -9.56 -10.26
N ILE A 126 17.53 -9.31 -9.63
CA ILE A 126 17.40 -8.49 -8.41
C ILE A 126 17.66 -9.30 -7.13
N GLY A 127 17.39 -10.61 -7.17
CA GLY A 127 17.31 -11.42 -5.96
C GLY A 127 16.24 -10.87 -5.02
N LEU A 128 16.61 -10.61 -3.77
CA LEU A 128 15.72 -10.13 -2.71
C LEU A 128 15.84 -8.63 -2.42
N ALA A 129 16.67 -7.89 -3.14
CA ALA A 129 16.98 -6.49 -2.81
C ALA A 129 15.71 -5.60 -2.70
N ASN A 130 14.75 -5.77 -3.61
CA ASN A 130 13.48 -5.03 -3.55
C ASN A 130 12.65 -5.42 -2.31
N LEU A 131 12.64 -6.70 -1.95
CA LEU A 131 11.93 -7.19 -0.76
C LEU A 131 12.56 -6.61 0.51
N GLU A 132 13.88 -6.67 0.62
CA GLU A 132 14.63 -6.11 1.75
C GLU A 132 14.37 -4.61 1.90
N GLY A 133 14.36 -3.86 0.79
CA GLY A 133 14.03 -2.43 0.82
C GLY A 133 12.61 -2.15 1.30
N VAL A 134 11.61 -2.91 0.83
CA VAL A 134 10.21 -2.75 1.27
C VAL A 134 10.03 -3.17 2.72
N LEU A 135 10.71 -4.23 3.18
CA LEU A 135 10.67 -4.66 4.59
C LEU A 135 11.30 -3.63 5.52
N GLU A 136 12.39 -2.97 5.11
CA GLU A 136 12.97 -1.86 5.85
C GLU A 136 11.99 -0.67 5.94
N THR A 137 11.30 -0.34 4.85
CA THR A 137 10.24 0.68 4.88
C THR A 137 9.10 0.29 5.83
N ARG A 138 8.65 -0.97 5.80
CA ARG A 138 7.66 -1.49 6.75
C ARG A 138 8.14 -1.31 8.19
N ARG A 139 9.40 -1.60 8.49
CA ARG A 139 9.99 -1.43 9.83
C ARG A 139 9.99 0.05 10.25
N ARG A 140 10.40 0.96 9.37
CA ARG A 140 10.46 2.41 9.65
C ARG A 140 9.09 3.04 9.89
N LEU A 141 8.07 2.53 9.20
CA LEU A 141 6.72 3.11 9.24
C LEU A 141 5.73 2.30 10.09
N ALA A 142 6.20 1.32 10.88
CA ALA A 142 5.35 0.41 11.66
C ALA A 142 4.41 1.08 12.67
N GLN A 143 4.65 2.34 13.03
CA GLN A 143 3.79 3.13 13.92
C GLN A 143 2.80 4.04 13.18
N GLN A 144 2.83 4.05 11.85
CA GLN A 144 2.07 4.99 11.01
C GLN A 144 1.17 4.27 9.98
N VAL A 145 1.63 3.15 9.42
CA VAL A 145 0.89 2.36 8.43
C VAL A 145 1.26 0.89 8.54
N ASP A 146 0.25 0.04 8.44
CA ASP A 146 0.44 -1.41 8.34
C ASP A 146 0.72 -1.78 6.89
N ILE A 147 1.96 -2.16 6.59
CA ILE A 147 2.31 -2.75 5.31
C ILE A 147 2.20 -4.27 5.45
N GLY A 148 1.15 -4.85 4.88
CA GLY A 148 0.80 -6.26 4.97
C GLY A 148 1.78 -7.19 4.25
N ASP A 149 1.42 -8.47 4.12
CA ASP A 149 2.25 -9.48 3.44
C ASP A 149 2.63 -9.05 2.03
N CYS A 150 3.95 -8.97 1.80
CA CYS A 150 4.53 -8.70 0.50
C CYS A 150 4.31 -9.92 -0.40
N ARG A 151 3.35 -9.84 -1.33
CA ARG A 151 3.11 -10.92 -2.28
C ARG A 151 4.14 -10.88 -3.40
N LEU A 152 4.64 -12.06 -3.76
CA LEU A 152 5.59 -12.22 -4.86
C LEU A 152 4.95 -11.83 -6.19
N SER A 153 5.55 -10.86 -6.87
CA SER A 153 5.32 -10.60 -8.29
C SER A 153 6.43 -11.29 -9.09
N THR A 154 6.24 -12.59 -9.36
CA THR A 154 7.21 -13.35 -10.16
C THR A 154 6.94 -13.15 -11.66
N LYS A 155 7.81 -12.40 -12.35
CA LYS A 155 7.68 -12.18 -13.80
C LYS A 155 8.01 -13.41 -14.66
N ARG A 156 8.61 -14.46 -14.08
CA ARG A 156 9.00 -15.68 -14.81
C ARG A 156 7.94 -16.79 -14.82
N TYR A 157 7.01 -16.81 -13.85
CA TYR A 157 6.04 -17.92 -13.74
C TYR A 157 4.88 -17.81 -14.74
N PHE A 158 4.39 -16.60 -15.03
CA PHE A 158 3.24 -16.43 -15.93
C PHE A 158 3.58 -16.71 -17.41
N ALA A 159 4.79 -16.37 -17.88
CA ALA A 159 5.20 -16.65 -19.26
C ALA A 159 5.30 -18.16 -19.55
N LYS A 160 5.74 -18.97 -18.57
CA LYS A 160 5.91 -20.42 -18.74
C LYS A 160 4.58 -21.20 -18.71
N TYR A 161 3.55 -20.70 -18.02
CA TYR A 161 2.24 -21.37 -17.93
C TYR A 161 1.31 -21.06 -19.12
N ARG A 162 1.38 -19.86 -19.70
CA ARG A 162 0.53 -19.51 -20.86
C ARG A 162 0.90 -20.30 -22.12
N GLN A 163 2.18 -20.64 -22.30
CA GLN A 163 2.62 -21.50 -23.41
C GLN A 163 2.28 -22.98 -23.21
N ARG A 164 2.16 -23.46 -21.95
CA ARG A 164 1.75 -24.85 -21.67
C ARG A 164 0.25 -25.09 -21.88
N SER A 165 -0.60 -24.10 -21.61
CA SER A 165 -2.06 -24.22 -21.81
C SER A 165 -2.45 -24.32 -23.30
N LEU A 166 -1.67 -23.77 -24.21
CA LEU A 166 -1.93 -23.83 -25.66
C LEU A 166 -1.31 -25.07 -26.33
N ALA A 167 -0.36 -25.74 -25.66
CA ALA A 167 0.28 -26.95 -26.16
C ALA A 167 -0.42 -28.26 -25.73
N GLY A 168 -1.46 -28.19 -24.88
CA GLY A 168 -2.18 -29.36 -24.36
C GLY A 168 -3.52 -29.68 -25.02
N ALA A 169 -3.99 -28.86 -25.97
CA ALA A 169 -5.25 -29.07 -26.69
C ALA A 169 -4.98 -29.73 -28.05
N GLY A 170 -4.43 -30.95 -28.04
CA GLY A 170 -4.17 -31.72 -29.25
C GLY A 170 -4.05 -33.21 -28.97
N ALA A 171 -4.95 -33.97 -29.59
CA ALA A 171 -5.03 -35.43 -29.69
C ALA A 171 -5.63 -36.19 -28.49
N GLY A 172 -6.86 -36.66 -28.71
CA GLY A 172 -7.57 -37.65 -27.90
C GLY A 172 -8.82 -38.14 -28.62
N ASN A 173 -8.62 -38.84 -29.75
CA ASN A 173 -9.64 -39.62 -30.45
C ASN A 173 -9.96 -40.89 -29.66
N GLY A 174 -11.25 -41.28 -29.65
CA GLY A 174 -11.66 -42.69 -29.76
C GLY A 174 -11.97 -43.43 -28.45
N CYS A 175 -13.27 -43.77 -28.33
CA CYS A 175 -13.92 -44.77 -27.47
C CYS A 175 -13.76 -44.66 -25.95
#